data_AF-A0A538HMI0-F1
#
_entry.id   AF-A0A538HMI0-F1
#
_cell.length_a   1.000
_cell.length_b   1.000
_cell.length_c   1.000
_cell.angle_alpha   90.00
_cell.angle_beta   90.00
_cell.angle_gamma   90.00
#
_symmetry.space_group_name_H-M   'P 1'
#
loop_
_entity.id
_entity.type
_entity.pdbx_description
1 polymer ?
#
loop_
_entity_poly.entity_id
_entity_poly.type
_entity_poly.pdbx_seq_one_letter_code
_entity_poly.pdbx_strand_id
1 'polypeptide(L)'
;MASIKDVEKLADDLSELVDQLRSELKNGPDFEKLVQIADQLSEHADNAAETFNTVNDALMSRLGELTGGGRSSGSSRSGSGSGSQQRQKAGASA
;
A
#
# COMPACT_ATOMS: atom_id res chain seq x y z
N MET A 1 12.15 -4.80 -0.38
CA MET A 1 10.70 -4.79 -0.65
C MET A 1 10.14 -6.00 0.05
N ALA A 2 9.20 -5.82 0.98
CA ALA A 2 8.50 -6.95 1.58
C ALA A 2 7.83 -7.75 0.46
N SER A 3 8.21 -9.02 0.34
CA SER A 3 7.72 -9.94 -0.67
C SER A 3 6.69 -10.88 -0.03
N ILE A 4 5.89 -11.55 -0.86
CA ILE A 4 4.96 -12.61 -0.41
C ILE A 4 5.68 -13.68 0.43
N LYS A 5 6.98 -13.93 0.19
CA LYS A 5 7.78 -14.87 0.99
C LYS A 5 8.07 -14.36 2.40
N ASP A 6 8.14 -13.05 2.60
CA ASP A 6 8.33 -12.46 3.93
C ASP A 6 7.03 -12.54 4.73
N VAL A 7 5.89 -12.46 4.05
CA VAL A 7 4.56 -12.71 4.63
C VAL A 7 4.38 -14.17 5.03
N GLU A 8 4.81 -15.10 4.18
CA GLU A 8 4.73 -16.55 4.44
C GLU A 8 5.55 -16.94 5.68
N LYS A 9 6.80 -16.48 5.78
CA LYS A 9 7.64 -16.70 6.97
C LYS A 9 7.02 -16.14 8.25
N LEU A 10 6.44 -14.94 8.17
CA LEU A 10 5.83 -14.31 9.31
C LEU A 10 4.57 -15.06 9.81
N ALA A 11 3.82 -15.65 8.88
CA ALA A 11 2.70 -16.52 9.23
C ALA A 11 3.18 -17.82 9.89
N ASP A 12 4.28 -18.40 9.41
CA ASP A 12 4.90 -19.57 10.02
C ASP A 12 5.39 -19.27 11.45
N ASP A 13 6.11 -18.15 11.65
CA ASP A 13 6.61 -17.72 12.96
C ASP A 13 5.47 -17.51 13.98
N LEU A 14 4.35 -16.90 13.55
CA LEU A 14 3.16 -16.75 14.38
C LEU A 14 2.53 -18.11 14.75
N SER A 15 2.50 -19.06 13.80
CA SER A 15 1.99 -20.42 14.06
C SER A 15 2.84 -21.14 15.10
N GLU A 16 4.16 -21.05 14.98
CA GLU A 16 5.09 -21.66 15.94
C GLU A 16 4.92 -21.09 17.36
N LEU A 17 4.78 -19.77 17.50
CA LEU A 17 4.55 -19.12 18.79
C LEU A 17 3.22 -19.57 19.44
N VAL A 18 2.15 -19.69 18.65
CA VAL A 18 0.86 -20.21 19.14
C VAL A 18 0.96 -21.66 19.59
N ASP A 19 1.72 -22.50 18.87
CA ASP A 19 1.93 -23.89 19.25
C ASP A 19 2.76 -24.02 20.52
N GLN A 20 3.78 -23.17 20.69
CA GLN A 20 4.54 -23.07 21.93
C GLN A 20 3.64 -22.66 23.10
N LEU A 21 2.80 -21.63 22.94
CA LEU A 21 1.83 -21.20 23.94
C LEU A 21 0.90 -22.36 24.37
N ARG A 22 0.38 -23.11 23.39
CA ARG A 22 -0.50 -24.27 23.63
C ARG A 22 0.23 -25.40 24.35
N SER A 23 1.52 -25.61 24.06
CA SER A 23 2.35 -26.62 24.71
C SER A 23 2.59 -26.27 26.18
N GLU A 24 2.96 -25.02 26.48
CA GLU A 24 3.20 -24.53 27.85
C GLU A 24 1.92 -24.61 28.71
N LEU A 25 0.75 -24.29 28.13
CA LEU A 25 -0.53 -24.42 28.82
C LEU A 25 -0.88 -25.88 29.19
N LYS A 26 -0.38 -26.87 28.43
CA LYS A 26 -0.68 -28.29 28.64
C LYS A 26 0.27 -28.97 29.63
N ASN A 27 1.54 -28.54 29.68
CA ASN A 27 2.60 -29.25 30.42
C ASN A 27 2.84 -28.70 31.83
N GLY A 28 2.00 -27.77 32.28
CA GLY A 28 2.15 -27.06 33.55
C GLY A 28 2.55 -25.60 33.27
N PRO A 29 1.65 -24.63 33.51
CA PRO A 29 1.85 -23.27 33.01
C PRO A 29 2.97 -22.56 33.77
N ASP A 30 4.07 -22.32 33.07
CA ASP A 30 5.02 -21.28 33.45
C ASP A 30 4.46 -19.92 33.00
N PHE A 31 3.84 -19.21 33.93
CA PHE A 31 3.20 -17.92 33.65
C PHE A 31 4.19 -16.86 33.14
N GLU A 32 5.46 -16.90 33.54
CA GLU A 32 6.47 -15.97 33.05
C GLU A 32 6.76 -16.22 31.57
N LYS A 33 6.87 -17.50 31.20
CA LYS A 33 7.04 -17.92 29.80
C LYS A 33 5.81 -17.64 28.94
N LEU A 34 4.61 -17.82 29.48
CA LEU A 34 3.36 -17.48 28.78
C LEU A 34 3.26 -15.97 28.47
N VAL A 35 3.70 -15.11 29.40
CA VAL A 35 3.75 -13.65 29.16
C VAL A 35 4.76 -13.33 28.07
N GLN A 36 5.96 -13.91 28.11
CA GLN A 36 6.96 -13.71 27.06
C GLN A 36 6.47 -14.12 25.67
N ILE A 37 5.79 -15.27 25.56
CA ILE A 37 5.22 -15.72 24.29
C ILE A 37 4.12 -14.77 23.81
N ALA A 38 3.30 -14.24 24.71
CA ALA A 38 2.24 -13.28 24.36
C ALA A 38 2.81 -11.93 23.88
N ASP A 39 3.88 -11.44 24.50
CA ASP A 39 4.59 -10.23 24.07
C ASP A 39 5.18 -10.43 22.66
N GLN A 40 5.84 -11.57 22.42
CA GLN A 40 6.36 -11.92 21.10
C GLN A 40 5.25 -12.04 20.05
N LEU A 41 4.13 -12.69 20.38
CA LEU A 41 2.99 -12.80 19.47
C LEU A 41 2.46 -11.41 19.07
N SER A 42 2.42 -10.46 20.00
CA SER A 42 1.94 -9.10 19.75
C SER A 42 2.89 -8.34 18.81
N GLU A 43 4.20 -8.40 19.05
CA GLU A 43 5.22 -7.77 18.18
C GLU A 43 5.22 -8.34 16.76
N HIS A 44 5.08 -9.67 16.64
CA HIS A 44 4.98 -10.35 15.35
C HIS A 44 3.65 -10.01 14.63
N ALA A 45 2.54 -9.88 15.36
CA ALA A 45 1.26 -9.50 14.79
C ALA A 45 1.26 -8.05 14.26
N ASP A 46 1.89 -7.13 14.97
CA ASP A 46 2.04 -5.74 14.52
C ASP A 46 2.93 -5.66 13.27
N ASN A 47 4.06 -6.36 13.25
CA ASN A 47 4.90 -6.49 12.06
C ASN A 47 4.13 -7.07 10.85
N ALA A 48 3.22 -8.02 11.11
CA ALA A 48 2.39 -8.60 10.07
C ALA A 48 1.44 -7.57 9.48
N ALA A 49 0.75 -6.81 10.34
CA ALA A 49 -0.14 -5.75 9.90
C ALA A 49 0.59 -4.70 9.04
N GLU A 50 1.78 -4.26 9.43
CA GLU A 50 2.59 -3.33 8.64
C GLU A 50 3.01 -3.91 7.29
N THR A 51 3.45 -5.17 7.28
CA THR A 51 3.86 -5.87 6.06
C THR A 51 2.69 -6.02 5.09
N PHE A 52 1.53 -6.45 5.57
CA PHE A 52 0.32 -6.59 4.75
C PHE A 52 -0.17 -5.25 4.19
N ASN A 53 -0.14 -4.18 4.99
CA ASN A 53 -0.48 -2.83 4.52
C ASN A 53 0.47 -2.37 3.41
N THR A 54 1.78 -2.55 3.60
CA THR A 54 2.79 -2.20 2.59
C THR A 54 2.59 -2.98 1.28
N VAL A 55 2.30 -4.28 1.38
CA VAL A 55 2.02 -5.13 0.21
C VAL A 55 0.73 -4.70 -0.48
N ASN A 56 -0.33 -4.41 0.28
CA ASN A 56 -1.59 -3.91 -0.27
C ASN A 56 -1.42 -2.58 -1.01
N ASP A 57 -0.68 -1.63 -0.44
CA ASP A 57 -0.42 -0.34 -1.07
C ASP A 57 0.37 -0.49 -2.36
N ALA A 58 1.39 -1.36 -2.37
CA ALA A 58 2.16 -1.67 -3.57
C ALA A 58 1.30 -2.32 -4.68
N LEU A 59 0.39 -3.22 -4.30
CA LEU A 59 -0.54 -3.86 -5.24
C LEU A 59 -1.56 -2.85 -5.81
N MET A 60 -2.14 -2.01 -4.96
CA MET A 60 -3.10 -0.98 -5.37
C MET A 60 -2.45 0.09 -6.24
N SER A 61 -1.22 0.50 -5.93
CA SER A 61 -0.44 1.42 -6.75
C SER A 61 -0.20 0.85 -8.16
N ARG A 62 0.25 -0.40 -8.25
CA ARG A 62 0.45 -1.10 -9.52
C ARG A 62 -0.85 -1.30 -10.29
N LEU A 63 -1.95 -1.61 -9.59
CA LEU A 63 -3.27 -1.70 -10.21
C LEU A 63 -3.74 -0.34 -10.74
N GLY A 64 -3.50 0.75 -10.01
CA GLY A 64 -3.76 2.12 -10.44
C GLY A 64 -2.97 2.51 -11.69
N GLU A 65 -1.70 2.13 -11.79
CA GLU A 65 -0.89 2.32 -12.99
C GLU A 65 -1.43 1.51 -14.18
N LEU A 66 -1.79 0.24 -13.96
CA LEU A 66 -2.30 -0.64 -15.02
C LEU A 66 -3.71 -0.23 -15.49
N THR A 67 -4.57 0.22 -14.59
CA THR A 67 -5.94 0.66 -14.91
C THR A 67 -5.99 2.10 -15.42
N GLY A 68 -5.08 2.97 -14.97
CA GLY A 68 -4.92 4.35 -15.43
C GLY A 68 -4.10 4.49 -16.73
N GLY A 69 -3.28 3.50 -17.07
CA GLY A 69 -2.41 3.47 -18.25
C GLY A 69 -3.12 3.20 -19.59
N GLY A 70 -4.44 2.98 -19.59
CA GLY A 70 -5.26 2.82 -20.79
C GLY A 70 -5.52 4.11 -21.59
N ARG A 71 -4.86 5.22 -21.29
CA ARG A 71 -4.95 6.48 -22.06
C ARG A 71 -3.63 6.79 -22.76
N SER A 72 -3.20 5.89 -23.63
CA SER A 72 -2.20 6.23 -24.64
C SER A 72 -2.85 7.04 -25.76
N SER A 73 -2.34 8.27 -25.90
CA SER A 73 -1.98 8.99 -27.13
C SER A 73 -2.80 8.77 -28.41
N GLY A 74 -3.30 9.90 -28.96
CA GLY A 74 -3.70 9.96 -30.37
C GLY A 74 -4.60 11.12 -30.73
N SER A 75 -4.10 12.37 -30.72
CA SER A 75 -4.35 13.31 -31.82
C SER A 75 -3.53 14.58 -31.61
N SER A 76 -2.29 14.53 -32.07
CA SER A 76 -1.61 15.71 -32.59
C SER A 76 -2.45 16.27 -33.74
N ARG A 77 -3.01 17.48 -33.61
CA ARG A 77 -3.28 18.34 -34.77
C ARG A 77 -3.12 19.80 -34.40
N SER A 78 -1.90 20.25 -34.66
CA SER A 78 -1.57 21.59 -35.13
C SER A 78 -2.71 22.24 -35.91
N GLY A 79 -3.08 23.44 -35.47
CA GLY A 79 -4.02 24.32 -36.14
C GLY A 79 -3.62 25.77 -35.90
N SER A 80 -2.48 26.15 -36.46
CA SER A 80 -2.17 27.54 -36.79
C SER A 80 -3.31 28.09 -37.65
N GLY A 81 -4.01 29.09 -37.13
CA GLY A 81 -5.15 29.74 -37.78
C GLY A 81 -5.15 31.22 -37.47
N SER A 82 -4.32 31.96 -38.18
CA SER A 82 -4.39 33.41 -38.32
C SER A 82 -5.81 33.88 -38.65
N GLY A 83 -6.22 35.00 -38.04
CA GLY A 83 -7.08 36.00 -38.69
C GLY A 83 -8.53 36.10 -38.22
N SER A 84 -8.80 37.08 -37.35
CA SER A 84 -10.02 37.91 -37.34
C SER A 84 -9.86 38.99 -36.25
N GLN A 85 -9.38 40.19 -36.59
CA GLN A 85 -10.24 41.33 -36.88
C GLN A 85 -11.51 41.38 -36.02
N GLN A 86 -11.45 42.08 -34.87
CA GLN A 86 -12.55 42.97 -34.54
C GLN A 86 -12.05 44.20 -33.77
N ARG A 87 -11.93 45.28 -34.54
CA ARG A 87 -11.82 46.66 -34.09
C ARG A 87 -13.04 47.04 -33.25
N GLN A 88 -12.82 47.57 -32.05
CA GLN A 88 -13.60 48.65 -31.43
C GLN A 88 -12.59 49.42 -30.54
N LYS A 89 -11.88 50.47 -31.00
CA LYS A 89 -12.32 51.88 -31.12
C LYS A 89 -13.64 52.12 -30.34
N ALA A 90 -13.71 52.94 -29.29
CA ALA A 90 -12.95 54.16 -29.02
C ALA A 90 -12.92 54.46 -27.51
N GLY A 91 -11.72 54.77 -27.00
CA GLY A 91 -11.60 55.87 -26.05
C GLY A 91 -11.64 57.18 -26.83
N ALA A 92 -12.44 58.14 -26.36
CA ALA A 92 -12.31 59.54 -26.70
C ALA A 92 -12.58 60.35 -25.42
N SER A 93 -11.51 61.00 -24.97
CA SER A 93 -11.42 61.98 -23.89
C SER A 93 -12.20 63.25 -24.22
N ALA A 94 -12.80 63.88 -23.20
CA ALA A 94 -12.76 65.32 -22.90
C ALA A 94 -13.61 65.59 -21.65
#